data_AF-A0A7C5F2A8-F1
#
_entry.id   AF-A0A7C5F2A8-F1
#
_cell.length_a   1.000
_cell.length_b   1.000
_cell.length_c   1.000
_cell.angle_alpha   90.00
_cell.angle_beta   90.00
_cell.angle_gamma   90.00
#
_symmetry.space_group_name_H-M   'P 1'
#
loop_
_entity.id
_entity.type
_entity.pdbx_description
1 polymer ?
#
loop_
_entity_poly.entity_id
_entity_poly.type
_entity_poly.pdbx_seq_one_letter_code
_entity_poly.pdbx_strand_id
1 'polypeptide(L)'
;MEVTVEHLKISIGALALALGLSLMASEAPAQSSVPDYGKAEYESNCASCHGLGGKGDGPLSEAFRPKAADLTTLAKRNEGVFPAQRVYEIIDGRQEVAAHGPRAMPVWGRDYRSHVPDVTLADIQIYGLKDAVAHNKLVALVDYLHRLQVK
;
A
#
# COMPACT_ATOMS: atom_id res chain seq x y z
N MET A 1 82.01 14.39 11.76
CA MET A 1 80.56 14.37 12.04
C MET A 1 79.88 14.00 10.74
N GLU A 2 79.66 12.71 10.53
CA GLU A 2 78.98 12.15 9.37
C GLU A 2 78.01 11.10 9.90
N VAL A 3 76.72 11.42 9.89
CA VAL A 3 75.65 10.46 10.17
C VAL A 3 75.08 10.09 8.81
N THR A 4 75.26 8.82 8.44
CA THR A 4 74.86 8.25 7.16
C THR A 4 73.35 8.04 7.06
N VAL A 5 72.84 8.18 5.84
CA VAL A 5 71.42 8.16 5.47
C VAL A 5 70.88 6.72 5.44
N GLU A 6 70.22 6.27 6.51
CA GLU A 6 69.54 4.96 6.58
C GLU A 6 68.01 5.08 6.70
N HIS A 7 67.38 6.02 5.99
CA HIS A 7 65.90 6.16 6.01
C HIS A 7 65.21 6.00 4.65
N LEU A 8 65.95 5.63 3.59
CA LEU A 8 65.38 5.48 2.23
C LEU A 8 64.79 4.09 1.92
N LYS A 9 64.41 3.31 2.94
CA LYS A 9 63.71 2.02 2.76
C LYS A 9 62.33 2.03 3.42
N ILE A 10 61.64 3.17 3.40
CA ILE A 10 60.20 3.18 3.71
C ILE A 10 59.49 2.59 2.49
N SER A 11 59.31 1.28 2.59
CA SER A 11 58.61 0.33 1.76
C SER A 11 57.52 0.93 0.86
N ILE A 12 57.80 1.00 -0.44
CA ILE A 12 56.81 1.18 -1.52
C ILE A 12 55.63 0.19 -1.37
N GLY A 13 55.82 -0.93 -0.66
CA GLY A 13 54.79 -1.91 -0.36
C GLY A 13 53.69 -1.46 0.62
N ALA A 14 53.90 -0.43 1.45
CA ALA A 14 52.89 -0.01 2.43
C ALA A 14 51.78 0.88 1.81
N LEU A 15 52.07 1.60 0.72
CA LEU A 15 51.10 2.48 0.07
C LEU A 15 50.15 1.73 -0.87
N ALA A 16 50.57 0.58 -1.42
CA ALA A 16 49.73 -0.25 -2.29
C ALA A 16 48.61 -0.97 -1.52
N LEU A 17 48.80 -1.24 -0.22
CA LEU A 17 47.81 -1.98 0.58
C LEU A 17 46.66 -1.09 1.10
N ALA A 18 46.90 0.21 1.30
CA ALA A 18 45.86 1.15 1.71
C ALA A 18 44.90 1.52 0.55
N LEU A 19 45.36 1.44 -0.70
CA LEU A 19 44.54 1.77 -1.88
C LEU A 19 43.67 0.60 -2.36
N GLY A 20 44.06 -0.65 -2.05
CA GLY A 20 43.30 -1.85 -2.44
C GLY A 20 42.07 -2.14 -1.56
N LEU A 21 42.00 -1.57 -0.35
CA LEU A 21 40.94 -1.86 0.62
C LEU A 21 39.73 -0.91 0.55
N SER A 22 39.64 -0.06 -0.48
CA SER A 22 38.54 0.90 -0.65
C SER A 22 37.56 0.53 -1.78
N LEU A 23 37.76 -0.60 -2.48
CA LEU A 23 36.97 -0.95 -3.67
C LEU A 23 35.80 -1.92 -3.42
N MET A 24 35.57 -2.37 -2.18
CA MET A 24 34.47 -3.32 -1.87
C MET A 24 33.27 -2.62 -1.23
N ALA A 25 32.93 -1.41 -1.68
CA ALA A 25 31.59 -0.88 -1.43
C ALA A 25 30.61 -1.67 -2.31
N SER A 26 30.09 -2.77 -1.77
CA SER A 26 29.01 -3.52 -2.39
C SER A 26 27.78 -2.61 -2.40
N GLU A 27 27.44 -2.05 -3.56
CA GLU A 27 26.14 -1.43 -3.79
C GLU A 27 25.10 -2.54 -3.67
N ALA A 28 24.51 -2.69 -2.49
CA ALA A 28 23.29 -3.46 -2.36
C ALA A 28 22.27 -2.82 -3.32
N PRO A 29 21.61 -3.58 -4.21
CA PRO A 29 20.58 -3.01 -5.06
C PRO A 29 19.54 -2.41 -4.12
N ALA A 30 19.31 -1.11 -4.23
CA ALA A 30 18.17 -0.46 -3.60
C ALA A 30 16.93 -1.15 -4.17
N GLN A 31 16.38 -2.10 -3.40
CA GLN A 31 15.20 -2.83 -3.79
C GLN A 31 14.06 -1.80 -3.73
N SER A 32 13.77 -1.18 -4.88
CA SER A 32 12.61 -0.31 -5.05
C SER A 32 11.38 -1.16 -4.77
N SER A 33 10.90 -1.15 -3.52
CA SER A 33 9.66 -1.79 -3.14
C SER A 33 8.55 -1.04 -3.87
N VAL A 34 7.86 -1.71 -4.78
CA VAL A 34 6.65 -1.17 -5.41
C VAL A 34 5.69 -0.77 -4.28
N PRO A 35 5.21 0.49 -4.22
CA PRO A 35 4.27 0.91 -3.19
C PRO A 35 3.01 0.04 -3.21
N ASP A 36 2.59 -0.45 -2.05
CA ASP A 36 1.32 -1.17 -1.92
C ASP A 36 0.17 -0.16 -1.80
N TYR A 37 -0.30 0.32 -2.95
CA TYR A 37 -1.39 1.29 -3.03
C TYR A 37 -2.67 0.75 -2.37
N GLY A 38 -2.97 -0.55 -2.50
CA GLY A 38 -4.14 -1.16 -1.88
C GLY A 38 -4.08 -1.08 -0.35
N LYS A 39 -2.93 -1.39 0.23
CA LYS A 39 -2.70 -1.25 1.68
C LYS A 39 -2.81 0.20 2.13
N ALA A 40 -2.22 1.14 1.40
CA ALA A 40 -2.29 2.56 1.73
C ALA A 40 -3.74 3.09 1.71
N GLU A 41 -4.51 2.73 0.68
CA GLU A 41 -5.93 3.09 0.61
C GLU A 41 -6.72 2.46 1.76
N TYR A 42 -6.43 1.21 2.12
CA TYR A 42 -7.10 0.53 3.23
C TYR A 42 -6.81 1.20 4.58
N GLU A 43 -5.55 1.52 4.85
CA GLU A 43 -5.14 2.20 6.09
C GLU A 43 -5.80 3.58 6.21
N SER A 44 -5.91 4.32 5.09
CA SER A 44 -6.53 5.65 5.07
C SER A 44 -8.05 5.64 5.25
N ASN A 45 -8.74 4.61 4.74
CA ASN A 45 -10.20 4.66 4.57
C ASN A 45 -10.95 3.57 5.35
N CYS A 46 -10.35 2.40 5.55
CA CYS A 46 -11.02 1.21 6.08
C CYS A 46 -10.60 0.87 7.51
N ALA A 47 -9.34 1.13 7.86
CA ALA A 47 -8.75 0.68 9.13
C ALA A 47 -9.35 1.32 10.38
N SER A 48 -9.94 2.52 10.28
CA SER A 48 -10.63 3.17 11.40
C SER A 48 -11.81 2.35 11.93
N CYS A 49 -12.49 1.60 11.05
CA CYS A 49 -13.60 0.73 11.40
C CYS A 49 -13.18 -0.74 11.48
N HIS A 50 -12.47 -1.25 10.46
CA HIS A 50 -12.12 -2.66 10.35
C HIS A 50 -10.79 -3.04 11.02
N GLY A 51 -10.04 -2.07 11.55
CA GLY A 51 -8.73 -2.27 12.15
C GLY A 51 -7.61 -2.42 11.12
N LEU A 52 -6.37 -2.16 11.52
CA LEU A 52 -5.21 -2.28 10.61
C LEU A 52 -5.05 -3.71 10.06
N GLY A 53 -5.44 -4.72 10.85
CA GLY A 53 -5.40 -6.12 10.44
C GLY A 53 -6.68 -6.63 9.78
N GLY A 54 -7.70 -5.80 9.58
CA GLY A 54 -8.97 -6.21 8.97
C GLY A 54 -9.89 -7.05 9.86
N LYS A 55 -9.66 -7.11 11.17
CA LYS A 55 -10.37 -8.01 12.09
C LYS A 55 -11.69 -7.44 12.62
N GLY A 56 -12.08 -6.24 12.20
CA GLY A 56 -13.25 -5.56 12.74
C GLY A 56 -12.99 -4.92 14.10
N ASP A 57 -11.72 -4.67 14.44
CA ASP A 57 -11.24 -4.15 15.73
C ASP A 57 -10.68 -2.73 15.62
N GLY A 58 -11.15 -1.97 14.63
CA GLY A 58 -10.77 -0.56 14.47
C GLY A 58 -11.27 0.31 15.63
N PRO A 59 -10.63 1.47 15.86
CA PRO A 59 -10.99 2.38 16.97
C PRO A 59 -12.46 2.83 16.95
N LEU A 60 -13.11 2.83 15.79
CA LEU A 60 -14.52 3.16 15.65
C LEU A 60 -15.47 1.95 15.76
N SER A 61 -14.96 0.72 15.81
CA SER A 61 -15.77 -0.49 15.75
C SER A 61 -16.81 -0.59 16.88
N GLU A 62 -16.44 -0.15 18.09
CA GLU A 62 -17.35 -0.18 19.25
C GLU A 62 -18.55 0.75 19.11
N ALA A 63 -18.44 1.80 18.28
CA ALA A 63 -19.50 2.78 18.04
C ALA A 63 -20.62 2.24 17.15
N PHE A 64 -20.41 1.13 16.44
CA PHE A 64 -21.37 0.55 15.52
C PHE A 64 -22.04 -0.72 16.08
N ARG A 65 -23.31 -0.92 15.72
CA ARG A 65 -24.08 -2.13 16.01
C ARG A 65 -24.81 -2.58 14.74
N PRO A 66 -24.47 -3.75 14.17
CA PRO A 66 -23.37 -4.64 14.54
C PRO A 66 -21.99 -3.99 14.37
N LYS A 67 -20.98 -4.55 15.05
CA LYS A 67 -19.57 -4.13 14.90
C LYS A 67 -19.11 -4.29 13.45
N ALA A 68 -18.02 -3.60 13.10
CA ALA A 68 -17.38 -3.78 11.80
C ALA A 68 -17.02 -5.26 11.58
N ALA A 69 -17.25 -5.76 10.37
CA ALA A 69 -16.99 -7.15 10.05
C ALA A 69 -15.48 -7.47 10.06
N ASP A 70 -15.15 -8.69 10.46
CA ASP A 70 -13.83 -9.28 10.19
C ASP A 70 -13.72 -9.57 8.69
N LEU A 71 -12.92 -8.75 8.00
CA LEU A 71 -12.65 -8.84 6.57
C LEU A 71 -11.66 -9.95 6.24
N THR A 72 -10.90 -10.48 7.21
CA THR A 72 -9.91 -11.55 6.97
C THR A 72 -10.56 -12.91 6.70
N THR A 73 -11.86 -13.05 6.98
CA THR A 73 -12.61 -14.31 6.88
C THR A 73 -13.63 -14.31 5.75
N LEU A 74 -13.58 -13.37 4.81
CA LEU A 74 -14.50 -13.31 3.66
C LEU A 74 -14.46 -14.57 2.79
N ALA A 75 -13.27 -15.06 2.45
CA ALA A 75 -13.10 -16.28 1.66
C ALA A 75 -13.63 -17.50 2.44
N LYS A 76 -13.27 -17.64 3.72
CA LYS A 76 -13.76 -18.73 4.58
C LYS A 76 -15.28 -18.77 4.67
N ARG A 77 -15.95 -17.61 4.76
CA ARG A 77 -17.41 -17.49 4.77
C ARG A 77 -18.05 -17.72 3.40
N ASN A 78 -17.25 -17.76 2.34
CA ASN A 78 -17.64 -17.98 0.95
C ASN A 78 -16.94 -19.23 0.37
N GLU A 79 -17.01 -20.34 1.13
CA GLU A 79 -16.56 -21.66 0.67
C GLU A 79 -15.08 -21.72 0.23
N GLY A 80 -14.24 -20.88 0.85
CA GLY A 80 -12.80 -20.79 0.56
C GLY A 80 -12.46 -19.90 -0.63
N VAL A 81 -13.45 -19.34 -1.34
CA VAL A 81 -13.22 -18.46 -2.49
C VAL A 81 -13.44 -17.02 -2.09
N PHE A 82 -12.48 -16.14 -2.36
CA PHE A 82 -12.66 -14.71 -2.10
C PHE A 82 -13.68 -14.09 -3.10
N PRO A 83 -14.79 -13.49 -2.62
CA PRO A 83 -15.86 -12.99 -3.50
C PRO A 83 -15.53 -11.60 -4.07
N ALA A 84 -14.48 -11.50 -4.89
CA ALA A 84 -13.91 -10.23 -5.37
C ALA A 84 -14.93 -9.26 -5.98
N GLN A 85 -15.80 -9.76 -6.88
CA GLN A 85 -16.82 -8.92 -7.53
C GLN A 85 -17.81 -8.34 -6.51
N ARG A 86 -18.29 -9.16 -5.58
CA ARG A 86 -19.22 -8.73 -4.54
C ARG A 86 -18.59 -7.66 -3.65
N VAL A 87 -17.33 -7.87 -3.25
CA VAL A 87 -16.57 -6.90 -2.45
C VAL A 87 -16.40 -5.58 -3.22
N TYR A 88 -16.04 -5.64 -4.50
CA TYR A 88 -15.96 -4.45 -5.36
C TYR A 88 -17.28 -3.67 -5.36
N GLU A 89 -18.40 -4.35 -5.61
CA GLU A 89 -19.72 -3.71 -5.70
C GLU A 89 -20.20 -3.09 -4.40
N ILE A 90 -19.85 -3.69 -3.26
CA ILE A 90 -20.11 -3.13 -1.93
C ILE A 90 -19.30 -1.84 -1.72
N ILE A 91 -18.00 -1.85 -2.03
CA ILE A 91 -17.12 -0.69 -1.82
C ILE A 91 -17.44 0.45 -2.80
N ASP A 92 -17.78 0.14 -4.06
CA ASP A 92 -18.25 1.12 -5.04
C ASP A 92 -19.66 1.66 -4.70
N GLY A 93 -20.41 0.94 -3.85
CA GLY A 93 -21.77 1.28 -3.41
C GLY A 93 -22.88 0.93 -4.40
N ARG A 94 -22.62 0.01 -5.34
CA ARG A 94 -23.66 -0.58 -6.21
C ARG A 94 -24.47 -1.66 -5.50
N GLN A 95 -23.89 -2.26 -4.45
CA GLN A 95 -24.58 -3.19 -3.59
C GLN A 95 -24.66 -2.62 -2.17
N GLU A 96 -25.89 -2.51 -1.65
CA GLU A 96 -26.11 -2.15 -0.25
C GLU A 96 -25.86 -3.37 0.66
N VAL A 97 -25.23 -3.12 1.81
CA VAL A 97 -25.03 -4.13 2.84
C VAL A 97 -25.96 -3.83 4.00
N ALA A 98 -27.04 -4.61 4.11
CA ALA A 98 -28.07 -4.47 5.14
C ALA A 98 -27.55 -4.60 6.58
N ALA A 99 -26.34 -5.15 6.77
CA ALA A 99 -25.72 -5.30 8.08
C ALA A 99 -25.48 -3.96 8.80
N HIS A 100 -25.64 -2.80 8.17
CA HIS A 100 -25.18 -1.52 8.70
C HIS A 100 -26.25 -0.40 8.70
N GLY A 101 -27.55 -0.72 8.63
CA GLY A 101 -28.62 0.28 8.55
C GLY A 101 -28.51 1.15 7.28
N PRO A 102 -29.22 2.29 7.18
CA PRO A 102 -29.33 3.00 5.91
C PRO A 102 -28.01 3.52 5.35
N ARG A 103 -27.02 3.91 6.18
CA ARG A 103 -25.72 4.48 5.72
C ARG A 103 -24.62 4.42 6.79
N ALA A 104 -23.73 3.42 6.78
CA ALA A 104 -22.52 3.47 7.62
C ALA A 104 -21.18 3.10 6.94
N MET A 105 -21.19 2.38 5.80
CA MET A 105 -19.99 2.37 4.93
C MET A 105 -20.12 3.51 3.89
N PRO A 106 -19.08 4.35 3.72
CA PRO A 106 -19.08 5.34 2.65
C PRO A 106 -19.17 4.67 1.28
N VAL A 107 -19.79 5.37 0.33
CA VAL A 107 -19.77 4.99 -1.08
C VAL A 107 -18.41 5.41 -1.63
N TRP A 108 -17.37 4.61 -1.36
CA TRP A 108 -15.98 4.96 -1.66
C TRP A 108 -15.74 5.24 -3.15
N GLY A 109 -16.46 4.56 -4.04
CA GLY A 109 -16.42 4.90 -5.46
C GLY A 109 -16.82 6.36 -5.74
N ARG A 110 -17.85 6.87 -5.05
CA ARG A 110 -18.26 8.28 -5.16
C ARG A 110 -17.20 9.22 -4.57
N ASP A 111 -16.67 8.87 -3.40
CA ASP A 111 -15.61 9.65 -2.75
C ASP A 111 -14.36 9.74 -3.65
N TYR A 112 -13.92 8.63 -4.22
CA TYR A 112 -12.78 8.64 -5.14
C TYR A 112 -13.02 9.49 -6.38
N ARG A 113 -14.25 9.51 -6.91
CA ARG A 113 -14.64 10.41 -8.00
C ARG A 113 -14.63 11.88 -7.59
N SER A 114 -15.04 12.21 -6.36
CA SER A 114 -15.11 13.61 -5.89
C SER A 114 -13.74 14.24 -5.60
N HIS A 115 -12.73 13.43 -5.31
CA HIS A 115 -11.36 13.90 -5.06
C HIS A 115 -10.54 14.14 -6.34
N VAL A 116 -11.07 13.76 -7.51
CA VAL A 116 -10.42 14.02 -8.79
C VAL A 116 -10.98 15.33 -9.36
N PRO A 117 -10.16 16.36 -9.60
CA PRO A 117 -10.64 17.61 -10.20
C PRO A 117 -11.15 17.36 -11.62
N ASP A 118 -12.08 18.18 -12.07
CA ASP A 118 -12.42 18.21 -13.50
C ASP A 118 -11.20 18.74 -14.26
N VAL A 119 -10.59 17.87 -15.08
CA VAL A 119 -9.45 18.23 -15.92
C VAL A 119 -9.96 18.50 -17.32
N THR A 120 -9.83 19.75 -17.75
CA THR A 120 -10.05 20.19 -19.13
C THR A 120 -8.69 20.42 -19.79
N LEU A 121 -8.38 19.69 -20.85
CA LEU A 121 -7.20 19.97 -21.69
C LEU A 121 -7.70 20.62 -22.98
N ALA A 122 -7.40 21.91 -23.20
CA ALA A 122 -7.79 22.64 -24.41
C ALA A 122 -9.28 22.42 -24.79
N ASP A 123 -10.18 22.61 -23.81
CA ASP A 123 -11.63 22.41 -23.94
C ASP A 123 -12.09 20.97 -24.20
N ILE A 124 -11.19 20.00 -24.14
CA ILE A 124 -11.52 18.57 -24.08
C ILE A 124 -11.68 18.19 -22.61
N GLN A 125 -12.93 17.95 -22.21
CA GLN A 125 -13.21 17.23 -20.98
C GLN A 125 -12.67 15.80 -21.15
N ILE A 126 -11.72 15.39 -20.30
CA ILE A 126 -11.26 13.99 -20.28
C ILE A 126 -12.38 13.13 -19.67
N TYR A 127 -13.34 12.77 -20.51
CA TYR A 127 -14.45 11.92 -20.12
C TYR A 127 -13.92 10.61 -19.53
N GLY A 128 -14.44 10.23 -18.37
CA GLY A 128 -14.10 8.97 -17.69
C GLY A 128 -12.82 8.99 -16.85
N LEU A 129 -12.07 10.09 -16.73
CA LEU A 129 -10.88 10.13 -15.85
C LEU A 129 -11.24 9.83 -14.39
N LYS A 130 -12.30 10.47 -13.87
CA LYS A 130 -12.81 10.24 -12.52
C LYS A 130 -13.16 8.76 -12.29
N ASP A 131 -13.80 8.14 -13.27
CA ASP A 131 -14.19 6.73 -13.23
C ASP A 131 -12.98 5.80 -13.28
N ALA A 132 -11.99 6.10 -14.12
CA ALA A 132 -10.76 5.32 -14.22
C ALA A 132 -9.95 5.37 -12.91
N VAL A 133 -9.82 6.54 -12.29
CA VAL A 133 -9.13 6.69 -11.00
C VAL A 133 -9.86 5.94 -9.89
N ALA A 134 -11.18 6.09 -9.81
CA ALA A 134 -11.99 5.36 -8.83
C ALA A 134 -11.86 3.85 -9.03
N HIS A 135 -11.95 3.37 -10.27
CA HIS A 135 -11.79 1.96 -10.62
C HIS A 135 -10.42 1.41 -10.17
N ASN A 136 -9.33 2.11 -10.47
CA ASN A 136 -7.98 1.66 -10.10
C ASN A 136 -7.79 1.56 -8.58
N LYS A 137 -8.30 2.53 -7.82
CA LYS A 137 -8.28 2.49 -6.35
C LYS A 137 -9.10 1.32 -5.80
N LEU A 138 -10.30 1.10 -6.34
CA LEU A 138 -11.17 -0.01 -5.94
C LEU A 138 -10.53 -1.37 -6.24
N VAL A 139 -9.92 -1.55 -7.41
CA VAL A 139 -9.21 -2.78 -7.76
C VAL A 139 -8.04 -3.03 -6.82
N ALA A 140 -7.24 -2.00 -6.52
CA ALA A 140 -6.12 -2.11 -5.58
C ALA A 140 -6.58 -2.49 -4.16
N LEU A 141 -7.69 -1.92 -3.69
CA LEU A 141 -8.31 -2.29 -2.41
C LEU A 141 -8.80 -3.75 -2.42
N VAL A 142 -9.50 -4.17 -3.46
CA VAL A 142 -10.01 -5.54 -3.58
C VAL A 142 -8.87 -6.56 -3.59
N ASP A 143 -7.76 -6.26 -4.29
CA ASP A 143 -6.54 -7.08 -4.22
C ASP A 143 -5.97 -7.15 -2.80
N TYR A 144 -5.85 -6.00 -2.12
CA TYR A 144 -5.33 -5.99 -0.75
C TYR A 144 -6.22 -6.81 0.20
N LEU A 145 -7.54 -6.67 0.09
CA LEU A 145 -8.49 -7.48 0.87
C LEU A 145 -8.38 -8.97 0.54
N HIS A 146 -8.12 -9.34 -0.72
CA HIS A 146 -7.84 -10.73 -1.08
C HIS A 146 -6.56 -11.24 -0.39
N ARG A 147 -5.49 -10.45 -0.34
CA ARG A 147 -4.24 -10.81 0.35
C ARG A 147 -4.37 -10.87 1.87
N LEU A 148 -5.36 -10.21 2.46
CA LEU A 148 -5.67 -10.27 3.89
C LEU A 148 -6.41 -11.53 4.32
N GLN A 149 -6.89 -12.36 3.38
CA GLN A 149 -7.66 -13.54 3.74
C GLN A 149 -6.79 -14.56 4.48
N VAL A 150 -7.29 -15.04 5.63
CA VAL A 150 -6.68 -16.21 6.30
C VAL A 150 -6.92 -17.44 5.44
N LYS A 151 -5.88 -18.26 5.27
CA LYS A 151 -5.94 -19.53 4.53
C LYS A 151 -6.57 -20.64 5.37
#